data_AF-A0A939FCZ1-F1
#
_entry.id   AF-A0A939FCZ1-F1
#
_cell.length_a   1.000
_cell.length_b   1.000
_cell.length_c   1.000
_cell.angle_alpha   90.00
_cell.angle_beta   90.00
_cell.angle_gamma   90.00
#
_symmetry.space_group_name_H-M   'P 1'
#
loop_
_entity.id
_entity.type
_entity.pdbx_description
1 polymer ?
#
loop_
_entity_poly.entity_id
_entity_poly.type
_entity_poly.pdbx_seq_one_letter_code
_entity_poly.pdbx_strand_id
1 'polypeptide(L)' 'MVTLDVRPQLIDALSVLRDRVAAVRLPLPVAGAPRARQTQTELLAQLDDYLVPRLRDPHAPVLAVIGGSTGAGKSTL' A
#
# COMPACT_ATOMS: atom_id res chain seq x y z
N MET A 1 -14.25 29.13 3.08
CA MET A 1 -13.04 28.53 2.47
C MET A 1 -12.63 27.37 3.35
N VAL A 2 -13.10 26.15 3.03
CA VAL A 2 -12.86 24.96 3.87
C VAL A 2 -11.43 24.49 3.57
N THR A 3 -10.49 24.73 4.47
CA THR A 3 -9.26 23.94 4.51
C THR A 3 -9.68 22.53 4.91
N LEU A 4 -10.00 21.71 3.91
CA LEU A 4 -10.19 20.27 4.07
C LEU A 4 -8.97 19.76 4.84
N ASP A 5 -9.19 19.16 6.01
CA ASP A 5 -8.11 18.52 6.74
C ASP A 5 -7.68 17.30 5.91
N VAL A 6 -6.67 17.50 5.06
CA VAL A 6 -6.24 16.54 4.02
C VAL A 6 -5.74 15.25 4.65
N ARG A 7 -5.21 15.32 5.86
CA ARG A 7 -4.57 14.19 6.53
C ARG A 7 -5.58 13.14 7.01
N PRO A 8 -6.63 13.48 7.79
CA PRO A 8 -7.71 12.54 8.10
C PRO A 8 -8.31 11.89 6.85
N GLN A 9 -8.58 12.69 5.82
CA GLN A 9 -9.17 12.20 4.58
C GLN A 9 -8.26 11.24 3.81
N LEU A 10 -6.95 11.49 3.83
CA LEU A 10 -5.97 10.60 3.24
C LEU A 10 -5.86 9.29 4.01
N ILE A 11 -5.90 9.34 5.35
CA ILE A 11 -5.92 8.13 6.19
C ILE A 11 -7.18 7.31 5.87
N ASP A 12 -8.35 7.93 5.81
CA ASP A 12 -9.61 7.26 5.48
C ASP A 12 -9.55 6.62 4.08
N ALA A 13 -9.06 7.37 3.08
CA ALA A 13 -8.91 6.87 1.72
C ALA A 13 -7.95 5.67 1.63
N LEU A 14 -6.84 5.70 2.37
CA LEU A 14 -5.88 4.59 2.44
C LEU A 14 -6.44 3.39 3.19
N SER A 15 -7.24 3.58 4.24
CA SER A 15 -7.96 2.51 4.92
C SER A 15 -8.96 1.82 3.97
N VAL A 16 -9.74 2.60 3.21
CA VAL A 16 -10.64 2.04 2.19
C VAL A 16 -9.88 1.27 1.11
N LEU A 17 -8.75 1.80 0.65
CA LEU A 17 -7.91 1.10 -0.32
C LEU A 17 -7.39 -0.23 0.25
N ARG A 18 -6.86 -0.20 1.47
CA ARG A 18 -6.36 -1.37 2.18
C ARG A 18 -7.42 -2.47 2.28
N ASP A 19 -8.63 -2.11 2.68
CA ASP A 19 -9.73 -3.07 2.82
C ASP A 19 -10.15 -3.67 1.48
N ARG A 20 -10.16 -2.86 0.41
CA ARG A 20 -10.43 -3.36 -0.94
C ARG A 20 -9.34 -4.32 -1.43
N VAL A 21 -8.07 -4.01 -1.18
CA VAL A 21 -6.95 -4.90 -1.53
C VAL A 21 -7.03 -6.20 -0.73
N ALA A 22 -7.34 -6.14 0.57
CA ALA A 22 -7.51 -7.33 1.40
C ALA A 22 -8.70 -8.20 0.96
N ALA A 23 -9.75 -7.58 0.43
CA ALA A 23 -10.92 -8.29 -0.08
C ALA A 23 -10.68 -8.99 -1.44
N VAL A 24 -9.59 -8.68 -2.15
CA VAL A 24 -9.27 -9.36 -3.42
C VAL A 24 -9.02 -10.84 -3.16
N ARG A 25 -9.83 -11.70 -3.76
CA ARG A 25 -9.66 -13.16 -3.72
C ARG A 25 -9.14 -13.64 -5.07
N LEU A 26 -8.07 -14.43 -5.04
CA LEU A 26 -7.46 -15.03 -6.23
C LEU A 26 -7.58 -16.56 -6.14
N PRO A 27 -8.79 -17.14 -6.22
CA PRO A 27 -9.00 -18.57 -5.96
C PRO A 27 -8.51 -19.48 -7.08
N LEU A 28 -8.49 -19.00 -8.32
CA LEU A 28 -8.11 -19.80 -9.49
C LEU A 28 -6.58 -19.93 -9.58
N PRO A 29 -6.03 -21.14 -9.78
CA PRO A 29 -4.60 -21.37 -9.93
C PRO A 29 -4.14 -21.08 -11.38
N VAL A 30 -4.36 -19.85 -11.85
CA VAL A 30 -3.86 -19.39 -13.14
C VAL A 30 -2.39 -18.93 -13.03
N ALA A 31 -1.65 -18.91 -14.14
CA ALA A 31 -0.22 -18.57 -14.15
C ALA A 31 0.13 -17.23 -13.46
N GLY A 32 -0.78 -16.25 -13.48
CA GLY A 32 -0.60 -14.96 -12.81
C GLY A 32 -1.01 -14.92 -11.33
N ALA A 33 -1.70 -15.94 -10.81
CA ALA A 33 -2.27 -15.92 -9.47
C ALA A 33 -1.21 -15.87 -8.35
N PRO A 34 -0.09 -16.62 -8.39
CA PRO A 34 0.94 -16.53 -7.37
C PRO A 34 1.54 -15.12 -7.26
N ARG A 35 1.82 -14.50 -8.42
CA ARG A 35 2.36 -13.14 -8.50
C ARG A 35 1.38 -12.10 -7.99
N ALA A 36 0.11 -12.21 -8.36
CA ALA A 36 -0.93 -11.30 -7.89
C ALA A 36 -1.16 -11.41 -6.37
N ARG A 37 -1.08 -12.61 -5.78
CA ARG A 37 -1.11 -12.82 -4.33
C ARG A 37 0.11 -12.20 -3.64
N GLN A 38 1.29 -12.34 -4.22
CA GLN A 38 2.50 -11.69 -3.70
C GLN A 38 2.35 -10.16 -3.70
N THR A 39 1.91 -9.57 -4.81
CA THR A 39 1.67 -8.13 -4.90
C THR A 39 0.61 -7.65 -3.91
N GLN A 40 -0.45 -8.42 -3.69
CA GLN A 40 -1.45 -8.14 -2.66
C GLN A 40 -0.82 -8.08 -1.26
N THR A 41 -0.01 -9.07 -0.90
CA THR A 41 0.68 -9.10 0.40
C THR A 41 1.65 -7.93 0.56
N GLU A 42 2.46 -7.63 -0.46
CA GLU A 42 3.41 -6.51 -0.45
C GLU A 42 2.70 -5.16 -0.28
N LEU A 43 1.59 -4.95 -0.98
CA LEU A 43 0.77 -3.74 -0.86
C LEU A 43 0.17 -3.58 0.54
N LEU A 44 -0.36 -4.66 1.12
CA LEU A 44 -0.93 -4.62 2.46
C LEU A 44 0.15 -4.31 3.51
N ALA A 45 1.32 -4.95 3.41
CA ALA A 45 2.45 -4.66 4.29
C ALA A 45 2.88 -3.18 4.19
N GLN A 46 2.97 -2.63 2.98
CA GLN A 46 3.37 -1.24 2.81
C GLN A 46 2.33 -0.24 3.38
N LEU A 47 1.03 -0.56 3.26
CA LEU A 47 -0.04 0.26 3.83
C LEU A 47 -0.05 0.18 5.35
N ASP A 48 0.02 -1.03 5.91
CA ASP A 48 -0.14 -1.30 7.34
C ASP A 48 1.15 -0.96 8.14
N ASP A 49 2.35 -1.22 7.59
CA ASP A 49 3.62 -1.09 8.31
C ASP A 49 4.31 0.26 8.09
N TYR A 50 3.98 0.97 7.00
CA TYR A 50 4.67 2.21 6.63
C TYR A 50 3.72 3.39 6.46
N LEU A 51 2.80 3.34 5.49
CA LEU A 51 2.04 4.54 5.09
C LEU A 51 1.03 5.01 6.15
N VAL A 52 0.20 4.12 6.69
CA VAL A 52 -0.80 4.47 7.71
C VAL A 52 -0.15 4.90 9.04
N PRO A 53 0.83 4.16 9.60
CA PRO A 53 1.54 4.59 10.80
C PRO A 53 2.20 5.95 10.65
N ARG A 54 2.82 6.22 9.50
CA ARG A 54 3.52 7.49 9.22
C ARG A 54 2.58 8.69 9.12
N LEU A 55 1.39 8.49 8.58
CA LEU A 55 0.36 9.55 8.50
C LEU A 55 -0.28 9.82 9.86
N ARG A 56 -0.31 8.83 10.75
CA ARG A 56 -0.77 8.95 12.13
C ARG A 56 0.28 9.59 13.04
N ASP A 57 1.56 9.29 12.85
CA ASP A 57 2.69 9.84 13.63
C ASP A 57 3.83 10.38 12.72
N PRO A 58 3.88 11.70 12.48
CA PRO A 58 4.84 12.32 11.57
C PRO A 58 6.30 12.39 12.08
N HIS A 59 6.63 11.94 13.28
CA HIS A 59 7.97 12.14 13.86
C HIS A 59 9.01 11.04 13.58
N ALA A 60 8.67 9.97 12.86
CA ALA A 60 9.62 8.89 12.54
C ALA A 60 10.56 9.23 11.34
N PRO A 61 11.86 8.89 11.36
CA PRO A 61 12.75 9.07 10.21
C PRO A 61 12.27 8.29 8.96
N VAL A 62 12.44 8.88 7.77
CA VAL A 62 11.89 8.37 6.49
C VAL A 62 12.75 7.20 5.97
N LEU A 63 12.15 6.01 5.83
CA LEU A 63 12.73 4.86 5.13
C LEU A 63 11.69 4.31 4.14
N ALA A 64 11.69 4.79 2.90
CA ALA A 64 10.83 4.24 1.86
C ALA A 64 11.50 3.02 1.24
N VAL A 65 10.98 1.82 1.53
CA VAL A 65 11.38 0.61 0.82
C VAL A 65 10.53 0.50 -0.44
N ILE A 66 11.15 0.71 -1.61
CA ILE A 66 10.49 0.44 -2.89
C ILE A 66 10.52 -1.08 -3.11
N GLY A 67 9.41 -1.73 -2.79
CA GLY A 67 9.14 -3.13 -3.15
C GLY A 67 8.51 -3.20 -4.54
N GLY A 68 8.84 -4.21 -5.31
CA GLY A 68 8.41 -4.37 -6.69
C GLY A 68 9.16 -5.54 -7.29
N SER A 69 8.60 -6.23 -8.28
CA SER A 69 9.28 -7.38 -8.86
C SER A 69 10.60 -6.94 -9.52
N THR A 70 11.58 -7.84 -9.60
CA THR A 70 12.65 -7.72 -10.59
C THR A 70 12.02 -7.35 -11.95
N GLY A 71 12.53 -6.30 -12.60
CA GLY A 71 12.00 -5.75 -13.86
C GLY A 71 10.91 -4.67 -13.77
N ALA A 72 10.38 -4.32 -12.59
CA ALA A 72 9.30 -3.31 -12.45
C ALA A 72 9.77 -1.83 -12.47
N GLY A 73 11.04 -1.54 -12.80
CA GLY A 73 11.55 -0.16 -12.88
C GLY A 73 11.89 0.51 -11.54
N LYS A 74 12.03 -0.26 -10.44
CA LYS A 74 12.42 0.27 -9.12
C LYS A 74 13.74 1.07 -9.10
N SER A 75 14.63 0.83 -10.06
CA SER A 75 15.92 1.53 -10.19
C SER A 75 15.79 2.92 -10.83
N THR A 76 14.59 3.33 -11.24
CA THR A 76 14.33 4.62 -11.91
C THR A 76 13.72 5.67 -10.98
N LEU A 77 13.35 5.28 -9.75
CA LEU A 77 13.00 6.19 -8.65
C LEU A 77 14.23 6.41 -7.76
#